data_AF-A0A2Z6R2Z3-F1
#
_entry.id   AF-A0A2Z6R2Z3-F1
#
_cell.length_a   1.000
_cell.length_b   1.000
_cell.length_c   1.000
_cell.angle_alpha   90.00
_cell.angle_beta   90.00
_cell.angle_gamma   90.00
#
_symmetry.space_group_name_H-M   'P 1'
#
loop_
_entity.id
_entity.type
_entity.pdbx_description
1 polymer ?
#
loop_
_entity_poly.entity_id
_entity_poly.type
_entity_poly.pdbx_seq_one_letter_code
_entity_poly.pdbx_strand_id
1 'polypeptide(L)'
;MEYVLNLLRRAIDNKDMPKAKELLQQVDKKTEKRPPNSIKRPSNSNIIYTNQLGKFGLLDIIRKFCEKRGINKQKLVPISKKVSNILWKELQPVYQKFFEELALEVKKEHKKMYPDYKYKPKRKPSNFTKFKEYAPNESKSTTIDSISCIPLPMNTTVSAVTSQEYHEDEEDGEQIDNIATTTSPRGSNSHRRKR
;
A
#
# COMPACT_ATOMS: atom_id res chain seq x y z
N MET A 1 -7.46 -19.68 13.12
CA MET A 1 -7.21 -18.34 12.57
C MET A 1 -8.49 -17.70 12.04
N GLU A 2 -9.43 -18.50 11.52
CA GLU A 2 -10.82 -18.12 11.21
C GLU A 2 -11.48 -17.17 12.22
N TYR A 3 -11.28 -17.44 13.52
CA TYR A 3 -11.78 -16.60 14.61
C TYR A 3 -11.42 -15.11 14.45
N VAL A 4 -10.16 -14.80 14.09
CA VAL A 4 -9.69 -13.42 13.90
C VAL A 4 -10.34 -12.77 12.68
N LEU A 5 -10.51 -13.52 11.59
CA LEU A 5 -11.21 -13.01 10.41
C LEU A 5 -12.68 -12.74 10.71
N ASN A 6 -13.36 -13.61 11.46
CA ASN A 6 -14.76 -13.41 11.82
C ASN A 6 -14.96 -12.20 12.73
N LEU A 7 -14.05 -11.97 13.68
CA LEU A 7 -14.03 -10.74 14.49
C LEU A 7 -13.87 -9.49 13.61
N LEU A 8 -12.92 -9.53 12.67
CA LEU A 8 -12.65 -8.42 11.76
C LEU A 8 -13.87 -8.10 10.87
N ARG A 9 -14.48 -9.13 10.29
CA ARG A 9 -15.69 -9.01 9.44
C ARG A 9 -16.84 -8.36 10.21
N ARG A 10 -17.15 -8.89 11.40
CA ARG A 10 -18.18 -8.32 12.29
C ARG A 10 -17.92 -6.86 12.64
N ALA A 11 -16.66 -6.49 12.91
CA ALA A 11 -16.32 -5.10 13.20
C ALA A 11 -16.55 -4.17 12.01
N ILE A 12 -16.29 -4.64 10.78
CA ILE A 12 -16.58 -3.89 9.55
C ILE A 12 -18.10 -3.72 9.40
N ASP A 13 -18.86 -4.80 9.52
CA ASP A 13 -20.32 -4.79 9.34
C ASP A 13 -21.02 -3.90 10.38
N ASN A 14 -20.52 -3.90 11.61
CA ASN A 14 -21.03 -3.08 12.71
C ASN A 14 -20.57 -1.61 12.66
N LYS A 15 -19.71 -1.23 11.70
CA LYS A 15 -19.07 0.10 11.63
C LYS A 15 -18.22 0.44 12.87
N ASP A 16 -17.68 -0.58 13.53
CA ASP A 16 -16.77 -0.47 14.69
C ASP A 16 -15.30 -0.30 14.28
N MET A 17 -15.06 0.01 13.00
CA MET A 17 -13.73 0.26 12.46
C MET A 17 -13.32 1.72 12.65
N PRO A 18 -12.02 1.99 12.88
CA PRO A 18 -11.56 3.36 13.10
C PRO A 18 -11.75 4.22 11.87
N LYS A 19 -12.10 5.49 12.11
CA LYS A 19 -12.28 6.48 11.05
C LYS A 19 -10.94 7.00 10.53
N ALA A 20 -10.95 7.55 9.32
CA ALA A 20 -9.75 8.11 8.69
C ALA A 20 -9.01 9.13 9.58
N LYS A 21 -9.75 10.02 10.25
CA LYS A 21 -9.19 11.01 11.19
C LYS A 21 -8.44 10.39 12.38
N GLU A 22 -8.98 9.32 12.95
CA GLU A 22 -8.38 8.62 14.10
C GLU A 22 -7.06 7.94 13.71
N LEU A 23 -7.01 7.38 12.49
CA LEU A 23 -5.82 6.74 11.95
C LEU A 23 -4.67 7.74 11.72
N LEU A 24 -4.98 9.03 11.58
CA LEU A 24 -4.00 10.10 11.44
C LEU A 24 -3.51 10.64 12.80
N GLN A 25 -4.34 10.60 13.85
CA GLN A 25 -4.01 11.11 15.20
C GLN A 25 -3.18 10.14 16.05
N GLN A 26 -3.28 8.82 15.83
CA GLN A 26 -2.54 7.80 16.61
C GLN A 26 -1.00 7.87 16.46
N VAL A 27 -0.52 8.90 15.79
CA VAL A 27 0.77 9.01 15.16
C VAL A 27 1.70 9.94 15.94
N ASP A 28 1.16 10.83 16.77
CA ASP A 28 1.90 11.89 17.48
C ASP A 28 2.51 11.46 18.81
N LYS A 29 2.45 10.15 19.15
CA LYS A 29 3.23 9.62 20.29
C LYS A 29 4.71 9.81 19.98
N LYS A 30 5.30 10.86 20.57
CA LYS A 30 6.72 11.25 20.51
C LYS A 30 7.56 10.00 20.70
N THR A 31 8.20 9.56 19.63
CA THR A 31 9.35 8.65 19.74
C THR A 31 10.56 9.55 19.63
N GLU A 32 11.49 9.45 20.58
CA GLU A 32 12.70 10.30 20.68
C GLU A 32 13.52 10.35 19.38
N LYS A 33 13.33 9.37 18.49
CA LYS A 33 14.04 9.21 17.21
C LYS A 33 13.57 10.14 16.10
N ARG A 34 12.57 11.01 16.31
CA ARG A 34 12.02 11.87 15.26
C ARG A 34 12.15 13.34 15.62
N PRO A 35 12.45 14.20 14.64
CA PRO A 35 12.44 15.63 14.89
C PRO A 35 11.04 16.07 15.34
N PRO A 36 10.95 17.06 16.24
CA PRO A 36 9.68 17.66 16.61
C PRO A 36 8.95 18.10 15.33
N ASN A 37 7.66 17.81 15.23
CA ASN A 37 6.77 18.14 14.10
C ASN A 37 7.02 17.35 12.80
N SER A 38 7.67 16.17 12.86
CA SER A 38 7.75 15.30 11.68
C SER A 38 6.38 14.70 11.33
N ILE A 39 5.78 15.13 10.22
CA ILE A 39 4.53 14.55 9.72
C ILE A 39 4.82 13.14 9.18
N LYS A 40 4.07 12.13 9.63
CA LYS A 40 4.18 10.78 9.05
C LYS A 40 3.38 10.67 7.76
N ARG A 41 3.76 9.70 6.95
CA ARG A 41 2.99 9.30 5.76
C ARG A 41 1.60 8.79 6.18
N PRO A 42 0.57 9.00 5.35
CA PRO A 42 -0.70 8.32 5.53
C PRO A 42 -0.50 6.79 5.41
N SER A 43 -1.27 6.04 6.19
CA SER A 43 -1.24 4.57 6.16
C SER A 43 -1.91 4.05 4.89
N ASN A 44 -1.31 3.06 4.23
CA ASN A 44 -1.96 2.34 3.12
C ASN A 44 -2.89 1.22 3.64
N SER A 45 -3.66 0.60 2.75
CA SER A 45 -4.64 -0.45 3.09
C SER A 45 -4.04 -1.60 3.89
N ASN A 46 -2.90 -2.13 3.45
CA ASN A 46 -2.20 -3.22 4.14
C ASN A 46 -1.71 -2.83 5.54
N ILE A 47 -1.20 -1.61 5.73
CA ILE A 47 -0.78 -1.11 7.04
C ILE A 47 -1.99 -0.98 7.97
N ILE A 48 -3.12 -0.46 7.47
CA ILE A 48 -4.35 -0.38 8.25
C ILE A 48 -4.80 -1.80 8.64
N TYR A 49 -4.95 -2.69 7.67
CA TYR A 49 -5.37 -4.08 7.86
C TYR A 49 -4.51 -4.83 8.89
N THR A 50 -3.19 -4.84 8.71
CA THR A 50 -2.26 -5.56 9.61
C THR A 50 -2.26 -4.99 11.03
N ASN A 51 -2.42 -3.67 11.19
CA ASN A 51 -2.59 -3.06 12.51
C ASN A 51 -3.88 -3.52 13.18
N GLN A 52 -4.99 -3.60 12.43
CA GLN A 52 -6.25 -4.09 12.98
C GLN A 52 -6.16 -5.57 13.36
N LEU A 53 -5.59 -6.43 12.51
CA LEU A 53 -5.34 -7.83 12.86
C LEU A 53 -4.57 -7.97 14.17
N GLY A 54 -3.56 -7.13 14.38
CA GLY A 54 -2.82 -7.06 15.65
C GLY A 54 -3.73 -6.74 16.83
N LYS A 55 -4.64 -5.76 16.69
CA LYS A 55 -5.64 -5.39 17.72
C LYS A 55 -6.66 -6.50 17.99
N PHE A 56 -7.05 -7.27 16.97
CA PHE A 56 -7.92 -8.44 17.11
C PHE A 56 -7.19 -9.70 17.63
N GLY A 57 -5.97 -9.54 18.18
CA GLY A 57 -5.28 -10.60 18.91
C GLY A 57 -4.43 -11.55 18.07
N LEU A 58 -4.20 -11.24 16.78
CA LEU A 58 -3.35 -12.07 15.91
C LEU A 58 -1.96 -12.32 16.53
N LEU A 59 -1.33 -11.27 17.05
CA LEU A 59 0.00 -11.36 17.64
C LEU A 59 0.02 -12.25 18.88
N ASP A 60 -1.04 -12.24 19.68
CA ASP A 60 -1.11 -13.03 20.91
C ASP A 60 -1.35 -14.51 20.63
N ILE A 61 -2.15 -14.82 19.61
CA ILE A 61 -2.33 -16.20 19.12
C ILE A 61 -0.98 -16.77 18.67
N ILE A 62 -0.24 -16.00 17.86
CA ILE A 62 1.06 -16.45 17.35
C ILE A 62 2.11 -16.53 18.48
N ARG A 63 2.06 -15.61 19.44
CA ARG A 63 2.93 -15.66 20.63
C ARG A 63 2.72 -16.95 21.41
N LYS A 64 1.47 -17.28 21.75
CA LYS A 64 1.12 -18.54 22.43
C LYS A 64 1.54 -19.77 21.62
N PHE A 65 1.40 -19.71 20.29
CA PHE A 65 1.88 -20.77 19.40
C PHE A 65 3.41 -20.93 19.47
N CYS A 66 4.16 -19.84 19.44
CA CYS A 66 5.62 -19.87 19.56
C CYS A 66 6.07 -20.42 20.91
N GLU A 67 5.46 -19.97 22.01
CA GLU A 67 5.76 -20.44 23.38
C GLU A 67 5.52 -21.95 23.51
N LYS A 68 4.35 -22.44 23.06
CA LYS A 68 4.00 -23.87 23.10
C LYS A 68 4.95 -24.76 22.29
N ARG A 69 5.56 -24.22 21.23
CA ARG A 69 6.46 -24.94 20.32
C ARG A 69 7.94 -24.69 20.61
N GLY A 70 8.28 -23.92 21.65
CA GLY A 70 9.67 -23.54 21.94
C GLY A 70 10.33 -22.71 20.83
N ILE A 71 9.55 -22.01 20.00
CA ILE A 71 10.06 -21.19 18.91
C ILE A 71 10.59 -19.87 19.47
N ASN A 72 11.80 -19.49 19.06
CA ASN A 72 12.42 -18.23 19.45
C ASN A 72 11.52 -17.02 19.14
N LYS A 73 11.36 -16.12 20.12
CA LYS A 73 10.61 -14.86 20.04
C LYS A 73 10.99 -13.98 18.84
N GLN A 74 12.24 -14.06 18.36
CA GLN A 74 12.68 -13.34 17.14
C GLN A 74 11.90 -13.76 15.88
N LYS A 75 11.30 -14.96 15.87
CA LYS A 75 10.49 -15.46 14.75
C LYS A 75 9.02 -15.00 14.82
N LEU A 76 8.58 -14.42 15.93
CA LEU A 76 7.19 -13.96 16.13
C LEU A 76 6.73 -13.03 15.01
N VAL A 77 7.48 -11.95 14.75
CA VAL A 77 7.13 -10.94 13.75
C VAL A 77 7.18 -11.50 12.32
N PRO A 78 8.23 -12.24 11.90
CA PRO A 78 8.22 -12.94 10.61
C PRO A 78 7.04 -13.88 10.41
N ILE A 79 6.66 -14.66 11.44
CA ILE A 79 5.51 -15.57 11.38
C ILE A 79 4.22 -14.76 11.26
N SER A 80 4.03 -13.74 12.09
CA SER A 80 2.87 -12.84 12.02
C SER A 80 2.70 -12.19 10.66
N LYS A 81 3.79 -11.74 10.03
CA LYS A 81 3.74 -11.20 8.68
C LYS A 81 3.29 -12.24 7.65
N LYS A 82 3.84 -13.45 7.70
CA LYS A 82 3.45 -14.55 6.79
C LYS A 82 1.98 -14.89 6.94
N VAL A 83 1.52 -15.02 8.19
CA VAL A 83 0.13 -15.35 8.49
C VAL A 83 -0.80 -14.22 8.05
N SER A 84 -0.46 -12.95 8.31
CA SER A 84 -1.25 -11.81 7.85
C SER A 84 -1.42 -11.79 6.32
N ASN A 85 -0.37 -12.13 5.57
CA ASN A 85 -0.47 -12.20 4.11
C ASN A 85 -1.40 -13.33 3.62
N ILE A 86 -1.43 -14.47 4.31
CA ILE A 86 -2.35 -15.56 4.01
C ILE A 86 -3.78 -15.11 4.31
N LEU A 87 -4.00 -14.54 5.50
CA LEU A 87 -5.30 -14.02 5.93
C LEU A 87 -5.83 -12.91 5.01
N TRP A 88 -4.97 -12.09 4.43
CA TRP A 88 -5.38 -11.09 3.44
C TRP A 88 -5.97 -11.76 2.21
N LYS A 89 -5.30 -12.80 1.68
CA LYS A 89 -5.77 -13.55 0.51
C LYS A 89 -7.06 -14.33 0.77
N GLU A 90 -7.26 -14.81 1.99
CA GLU A 90 -8.49 -15.50 2.42
C GLU A 90 -9.63 -14.54 2.76
N LEU A 91 -9.34 -13.24 2.92
CA LEU A 91 -10.37 -12.23 3.17
C LEU A 91 -11.21 -12.02 1.91
N GLN A 92 -12.54 -11.99 2.06
CA GLN A 92 -13.41 -11.79 0.91
C GLN A 92 -13.17 -10.42 0.26
N PRO A 93 -13.34 -10.29 -1.06
CA PRO A 93 -13.06 -9.05 -1.79
C PRO A 93 -13.79 -7.82 -1.24
N VAL A 94 -15.02 -7.98 -0.74
CA VAL A 94 -15.80 -6.88 -0.14
C VAL A 94 -15.06 -6.24 1.04
N TYR A 95 -14.48 -7.05 1.92
CA TYR A 95 -13.73 -6.53 3.07
C TYR A 95 -12.33 -6.06 2.69
N GLN A 96 -11.70 -6.62 1.65
CA GLN A 96 -10.46 -6.07 1.11
C GLN A 96 -10.68 -4.65 0.58
N LYS A 97 -11.75 -4.46 -0.21
CA LYS A 97 -12.17 -3.17 -0.76
C LYS A 97 -12.44 -2.14 0.33
N PHE A 98 -13.06 -2.53 1.45
CA PHE A 98 -13.23 -1.66 2.60
C PHE A 98 -11.90 -1.03 3.08
N PHE A 99 -10.82 -1.81 3.18
CA PHE A 99 -9.51 -1.28 3.60
C PHE A 99 -8.86 -0.39 2.53
N GLU A 100 -9.12 -0.65 1.26
CA GLU A 100 -8.67 0.19 0.15
C GLU A 100 -9.37 1.56 0.18
N GLU A 101 -10.69 1.56 0.29
CA GLU A 101 -11.51 2.77 0.43
C GLU A 101 -11.11 3.58 1.67
N LEU A 102 -10.92 2.92 2.81
CA LEU A 102 -10.45 3.57 4.04
C LEU A 102 -9.05 4.19 3.87
N ALA A 103 -8.15 3.54 3.13
CA ALA A 103 -6.82 4.09 2.85
C ALA A 103 -6.88 5.33 1.94
N LEU A 104 -7.79 5.33 0.96
CA LEU A 104 -8.05 6.50 0.11
C LEU A 104 -8.60 7.67 0.94
N GLU A 105 -9.53 7.40 1.84
CA GLU A 105 -10.08 8.41 2.75
C GLU A 105 -8.99 8.97 3.67
N VAL A 106 -8.14 8.11 4.24
CA VAL A 106 -6.97 8.53 5.05
C VAL A 106 -6.02 9.40 4.23
N LYS A 107 -5.75 9.06 2.96
CA LYS A 107 -4.91 9.87 2.07
C LYS A 107 -5.54 11.24 1.80
N LYS A 108 -6.86 11.29 1.56
CA LYS A 108 -7.62 12.53 1.34
C LYS A 108 -7.58 13.43 2.58
N GLU A 109 -7.85 12.87 3.75
CA GLU A 109 -7.85 13.62 5.01
C GLU A 109 -6.44 14.09 5.40
N HIS A 110 -5.41 13.28 5.12
CA HIS A 110 -4.01 13.67 5.29
C HIS A 110 -3.62 14.85 4.41
N LYS A 111 -3.99 14.83 3.13
CA LYS A 111 -3.77 15.95 2.19
C LYS A 111 -4.50 17.22 2.64
N LYS A 112 -5.70 17.08 3.21
CA LYS A 112 -6.47 18.20 3.76
C LYS A 112 -5.81 18.82 5.00
N MET A 113 -5.30 18.00 5.92
CA MET A 113 -4.64 18.49 7.14
C MET A 113 -3.22 19.02 6.88
N TYR A 114 -2.53 18.49 5.88
CA TYR A 114 -1.15 18.83 5.55
C TYR A 114 -1.00 19.11 4.05
N PRO A 115 -1.52 20.24 3.55
CA PRO A 115 -1.50 20.56 2.10
C PRO A 115 -0.08 20.65 1.54
N ASP A 116 0.88 21.14 2.34
CA ASP A 116 2.29 21.28 1.95
C ASP A 116 3.13 20.01 2.16
N TYR A 117 2.50 18.90 2.56
CA TYR A 117 3.23 17.67 2.82
C TYR A 117 3.83 17.11 1.52
N LYS A 118 5.16 16.99 1.50
CA LYS A 118 5.91 16.33 0.42
C LYS A 118 6.78 15.21 0.97
N TYR A 119 6.65 14.03 0.38
CA TYR A 119 7.46 12.88 0.76
C TYR A 119 8.93 13.08 0.32
N LYS A 120 9.85 13.10 1.29
CA LYS A 120 11.30 13.26 1.07
C LYS A 120 12.09 12.18 1.82
N PRO A 121 12.35 11.00 1.20
CA PRO A 121 13.15 9.97 1.86
C PRO A 121 14.60 10.39 2.06
N LYS A 122 15.13 10.21 3.27
CA LYS A 122 16.56 10.34 3.53
C LYS A 122 17.29 9.11 3.00
N ARG A 123 18.04 9.25 1.90
CA ARG A 123 18.90 8.19 1.36
C ARG A 123 20.18 8.11 2.20
N LYS A 124 20.63 6.90 2.50
CA LYS A 124 21.98 6.70 3.06
C LYS A 124 23.00 6.96 1.96
N PRO A 125 24.18 7.53 2.27
CA PRO A 125 25.24 7.64 1.28
C PRO A 125 25.56 6.24 0.77
N SER A 126 25.56 6.09 -0.56
CA SER A 126 25.95 4.83 -1.18
C SER A 126 27.45 4.73 -1.08
N ASN A 127 27.94 3.95 -0.12
CA ASN A 127 29.32 3.47 -0.15
C ASN A 127 29.39 2.42 -1.26
N PHE A 128 29.40 2.85 -2.53
CA PHE A 128 29.80 1.99 -3.63
C PHE A 128 31.28 1.66 -3.41
N THR A 129 31.55 0.63 -2.61
CA THR A 129 32.81 -0.10 -2.72
C THR A 129 32.89 -0.52 -4.17
N LYS A 130 33.91 -0.03 -4.89
CA LYS A 130 34.20 -0.41 -6.28
C LYS A 130 33.92 -1.89 -6.45
N PHE A 131 33.06 -2.23 -7.43
CA PHE A 131 32.77 -3.61 -7.79
C PHE A 131 34.11 -4.35 -7.89
N LYS A 132 34.37 -5.27 -6.95
CA LYS A 132 35.54 -6.13 -7.05
C LYS A 132 35.22 -7.08 -8.18
N GLU A 133 35.92 -6.92 -9.29
CA GLU A 133 35.89 -7.88 -10.38
C GLU A 133 36.17 -9.26 -9.79
N TYR A 134 35.25 -10.19 -10.03
CA TYR A 134 35.40 -11.56 -9.58
C TYR A 134 36.57 -12.16 -10.35
N ALA A 135 37.73 -12.31 -9.71
CA ALA A 135 38.82 -13.09 -10.24
C ALA A 135 38.51 -14.57 -9.94
N PRO A 136 38.13 -15.39 -10.93
CA PRO A 136 38.04 -16.83 -10.72
C PRO A 136 39.44 -17.32 -10.36
N ASN A 137 39.59 -17.89 -9.17
CA ASN A 137 40.82 -18.54 -8.77
C ASN A 137 41.12 -19.64 -9.81
N GLU A 138 42.29 -19.58 -10.46
CA GLU A 138 42.78 -20.66 -11.33
C GLU A 138 43.07 -21.90 -10.48
N SER A 139 42.02 -22.66 -10.16
CA SER A 139 42.16 -24.01 -9.63
C SER A 139 42.56 -24.92 -10.78
N LYS A 140 43.85 -25.27 -10.81
CA LYS A 140 44.51 -26.32 -11.57
C LYS A 140 43.53 -27.35 -12.15
N SER A 141 43.29 -27.28 -13.46
CA SER A 141 42.58 -28.33 -14.21
C SER A 141 43.47 -29.57 -14.27
N THR A 142 43.13 -30.60 -13.52
CA THR A 142 43.59 -31.97 -13.81
C THR A 142 42.83 -32.43 -15.05
N THR A 143 43.58 -32.77 -16.10
CA THR A 143 43.11 -33.39 -17.33
C THR A 143 42.28 -34.63 -16.99
N ILE A 144 41.00 -34.63 -17.36
CA ILE A 144 40.20 -35.85 -17.44
C ILE A 144 39.62 -35.87 -18.84
N ASP A 145 40.11 -36.84 -19.63
CA ASP A 145 39.70 -37.07 -21.00
C ASP A 145 38.21 -37.39 -21.12
N SER A 146 37.63 -36.90 -22.23
CA SER A 146 36.52 -37.50 -22.96
C SER A 146 35.24 -37.88 -22.21
N ILE A 147 34.24 -37.00 -22.22
CA ILE A 147 32.86 -37.38 -22.56
C ILE A 147 32.21 -36.26 -23.39
N SER A 148 31.90 -36.57 -24.65
CA SER A 148 31.06 -35.75 -25.51
C SER A 148 29.63 -35.73 -24.98
N CYS A 149 29.08 -34.55 -24.70
CA CYS A 149 27.64 -34.38 -24.52
C CYS A 149 27.21 -33.07 -25.19
N ILE A 150 26.60 -33.27 -26.35
CA ILE A 150 25.91 -32.33 -27.23
C ILE A 150 24.96 -31.42 -26.41
N PRO A 151 24.95 -30.09 -26.62
CA PRO A 151 23.86 -29.25 -26.15
C PRO A 151 22.72 -29.28 -27.17
N LEU A 152 21.59 -29.87 -26.81
CA LEU A 152 20.33 -29.62 -27.54
C LEU A 152 19.85 -28.18 -27.23
N PRO A 153 19.34 -27.44 -28.24
CA PRO A 153 18.71 -26.15 -28.01
C PRO A 153 17.37 -26.34 -27.29
N MET A 154 17.27 -25.81 -26.07
CA MET A 154 16.00 -25.67 -25.36
C MET A 154 15.26 -24.45 -25.91
N ASN A 155 14.28 -24.71 -26.77
CA ASN A 155 13.33 -23.73 -27.27
C ASN A 155 12.44 -23.29 -26.10
N THR A 156 12.87 -22.30 -25.32
CA THR A 156 12.03 -21.68 -24.30
C THR A 156 11.25 -20.58 -24.99
N THR A 157 10.00 -20.86 -25.34
CA THR A 157 9.03 -19.85 -25.73
C THR A 157 8.80 -18.92 -24.54
N VAL A 158 9.57 -17.84 -24.49
CA VAL A 158 9.36 -16.73 -23.57
C VAL A 158 8.13 -15.99 -24.08
N SER A 159 6.96 -16.28 -23.51
CA SER A 159 5.83 -15.36 -23.67
C SER A 159 6.21 -14.06 -23.00
N ALA A 160 6.41 -13.03 -23.82
CA ALA A 160 6.67 -11.68 -23.40
C ALA A 160 5.57 -11.23 -22.44
N VAL A 161 5.93 -11.03 -21.17
CA VAL A 161 5.13 -10.20 -20.27
C VAL A 161 5.29 -8.78 -20.78
N THR A 162 4.24 -8.30 -21.44
CA THR A 162 4.01 -6.88 -21.71
C THR A 162 4.09 -6.13 -20.39
N SER A 163 5.07 -5.24 -20.29
CA SER A 163 5.10 -4.17 -19.30
C SER A 163 3.80 -3.39 -19.43
N GLN A 164 2.93 -3.48 -18.43
CA GLN A 164 1.86 -2.50 -18.27
C GLN A 164 2.52 -1.18 -17.84
N GLU A 165 2.61 -0.27 -18.81
CA GLU A 165 2.77 1.16 -18.55
C GLU A 165 1.62 1.60 -17.65
N TYR A 166 1.96 2.12 -16.47
CA TYR A 166 1.02 2.86 -15.65
C TYR A 166 0.83 4.21 -16.32
N HIS A 167 -0.34 4.39 -16.93
CA HIS A 167 -0.81 5.69 -17.39
C HIS A 167 -1.17 6.53 -16.16
N GLU A 168 -0.56 7.71 -16.03
CA GLU A 168 -0.97 8.73 -15.08
C GLU A 168 -2.13 9.51 -15.72
N ASP A 169 -3.37 9.10 -15.45
CA ASP A 169 -4.54 9.88 -15.81
C ASP A 169 -4.62 11.10 -14.88
N GLU A 170 -4.18 12.26 -15.40
CA GLU A 170 -4.70 13.56 -14.99
C GLU A 170 -6.14 13.65 -15.51
N GLU A 171 -7.12 13.44 -14.64
CA GLU A 171 -8.50 13.89 -14.90
C GLU A 171 -8.72 15.28 -14.27
N ASP A 172 -8.72 16.22 -15.21
CA ASP A 172 -9.44 17.47 -15.35
C ASP A 172 -10.71 17.65 -14.52
N GLY A 173 -10.87 18.88 -14.02
CA GLY A 173 -11.98 19.29 -13.19
C GLY A 173 -13.26 19.47 -13.98
N GLU A 174 -14.28 18.68 -13.63
CA GLU A 174 -15.65 18.96 -14.04
C GLU A 174 -16.22 20.20 -13.34
N GLN A 175 -16.46 21.20 -14.17
CA GLN A 175 -17.19 22.42 -13.88
C GLN A 175 -18.69 22.11 -13.94
N ILE A 176 -19.33 22.03 -12.78
CA ILE A 176 -20.79 21.88 -12.65
C ILE A 176 -21.48 23.23 -12.88
N ASP A 177 -21.99 23.43 -14.09
CA ASP A 177 -22.90 24.53 -14.41
C ASP A 177 -24.33 24.20 -13.99
N ASN A 178 -24.89 25.08 -13.17
CA ASN A 178 -26.24 24.97 -12.63
C ASN A 178 -27.30 25.22 -13.71
N ILE A 179 -28.12 24.20 -13.95
CA ILE A 179 -29.39 24.29 -14.67
C ILE A 179 -30.49 24.84 -13.73
N ALA A 180 -30.98 26.04 -14.04
CA ALA A 180 -32.30 26.51 -13.60
C ALA A 180 -33.04 27.08 -14.82
N THR A 181 -33.91 26.25 -15.37
CA THR A 181 -34.85 26.58 -16.43
C THR A 181 -35.98 27.45 -15.89
N THR A 182 -36.43 28.42 -16.70
CA THR A 182 -37.81 28.90 -16.92
C THR A 182 -37.91 30.43 -16.85
N THR A 183 -38.11 31.06 -18.01
CA THR A 183 -39.22 31.98 -18.33
C THR A 183 -38.96 32.65 -19.68
N SER A 184 -39.91 32.53 -20.59
CA SER A 184 -40.07 33.28 -21.85
C SER A 184 -41.58 33.37 -22.12
N PRO A 185 -42.13 34.26 -22.98
CA PRO A 185 -41.52 35.36 -23.74
C PRO A 185 -42.33 36.68 -23.74
N ARG A 186 -41.76 37.69 -24.41
CA ARG A 186 -42.40 38.75 -25.24
C ARG A 186 -43.46 39.69 -24.63
N GLY A 187 -43.12 40.98 -24.59
CA GLY A 187 -44.08 42.09 -24.54
C GLY A 187 -43.46 43.36 -25.12
N SER A 188 -44.05 43.86 -26.19
CA SER A 188 -43.56 44.97 -27.03
C SER A 188 -43.78 46.36 -26.40
N ASN A 189 -43.01 47.31 -26.92
CA ASN A 189 -43.41 48.64 -27.39
C ASN A 189 -43.01 49.91 -26.60
N SER A 190 -42.43 50.82 -27.39
CA SER A 190 -42.63 52.28 -27.42
C SER A 190 -41.71 53.24 -26.63
N HIS A 191 -41.09 54.12 -27.44
CA HIS A 191 -41.07 55.58 -27.31
C HIS A 191 -39.96 56.25 -26.43
N ARG A 192 -39.03 56.94 -27.12
CA ARG A 192 -39.04 58.42 -27.29
C ARG A 192 -37.69 59.13 -27.03
N ARG A 193 -37.24 59.78 -28.11
CA ARG A 193 -36.49 61.05 -28.26
C ARG A 193 -35.01 61.16 -27.87
N LYS A 194 -34.24 61.35 -28.95
CA LYS A 194 -33.11 62.27 -29.11
C LYS A 194 -33.38 63.65 -28.49
N ARG A 195 -32.36 64.19 -27.80
CA ARG A 195 -31.77 65.49 -28.09
C ARG A 195 -30.28 65.43 -27.76
#